data_AF-A0A3M0XNJ4-F1
#
_entry.id   AF-A0A3M0XNJ4-F1
#
_cell.length_a   1.000
_cell.length_b   1.000
_cell.length_c   1.000
_cell.angle_alpha   90.00
_cell.angle_beta   90.00
_cell.angle_gamma   90.00
#
_symmetry.space_group_name_H-M   'P 1'
#
loop_
_entity.id
_entity.type
_entity.pdbx_description
1 polymer ?
#
loop_
_entity_poly.entity_id
_entity_poly.type
_entity_poly.pdbx_seq_one_letter_code
_entity_poly.pdbx_strand_id
1 'polypeptide(L)' 'MSWEITDHACRYCFGRVLRSTDDGIFRCAECGKEAEETHERLCWCGAEVGGERAFKCMRNPNRTAKTPQEVIVREVD' A
#
# COMPACT_ATOMS: atom_id res chain seq x y z
N MET A 1 8.67 13.83 -13.17
CA MET A 1 8.15 13.12 -12.00
C MET A 1 6.67 12.85 -12.20
N SER A 2 6.38 11.77 -12.93
CA SER A 2 5.01 11.24 -13.00
C SER A 2 4.87 10.13 -11.97
N TRP A 3 3.66 9.98 -11.44
CA TRP A 3 3.34 9.03 -10.39
C TRP A 3 2.14 8.18 -10.80
N GLU A 4 2.22 6.88 -10.55
CA GLU A 4 1.13 5.93 -10.78
C GLU A 4 0.54 5.49 -9.43
N ILE A 5 -0.79 5.46 -9.35
CA ILE A 5 -1.47 4.93 -8.18
C ILE A 5 -1.33 3.39 -8.17
N THR A 6 -0.98 2.83 -7.02
CA THR A 6 -0.86 1.37 -6.86
C THR A 6 -2.04 0.78 -6.09
N ASP A 7 -2.13 -0.54 -6.07
CA ASP A 7 -3.10 -1.30 -5.28
C ASP A 7 -2.59 -1.58 -3.85
N HIS A 8 -1.75 -0.70 -3.30
CA HIS A 8 -1.14 -0.83 -1.98
C HIS A 8 -1.55 0.29 -1.02
N ALA A 9 -1.68 -0.08 0.26
CA ALA A 9 -1.99 0.81 1.36
C ALA A 9 -0.77 0.96 2.29
N CYS A 10 -0.43 2.20 2.64
CA CYS A 10 0.69 2.54 3.51
C CYS A 10 0.49 1.94 4.90
N ARG A 11 1.50 1.22 5.41
CA ARG A 11 1.40 0.58 6.75
C ARG A 11 1.43 1.55 7.92
N TYR A 12 1.79 2.80 7.66
CA TYR A 12 1.92 3.84 8.68
C TYR A 12 0.65 4.69 8.83
N CYS A 13 -0.18 4.79 7.79
CA CYS A 13 -1.36 5.67 7.82
C CYS A 13 -2.57 5.17 7.02
N PHE A 14 -2.52 3.99 6.42
CA PHE A 14 -3.54 3.45 5.51
C PHE A 14 -3.82 4.27 4.23
N GLY A 15 -3.00 5.29 3.95
CA GLY A 15 -3.04 6.08 2.72
C GLY A 15 -2.62 5.30 1.46
N ARG A 16 -2.79 5.90 0.29
CA ARG A 16 -2.45 5.32 -1.02
C ARG A 16 -0.95 5.37 -1.27
N VAL A 17 -0.41 4.26 -1.74
CA VAL A 17 0.96 4.18 -2.23
C VAL A 17 0.99 4.50 -3.72
N LEU A 18 1.86 5.42 -4.10
CA LEU A 18 2.20 5.78 -5.45
C LEU A 18 3.53 5.12 -5.82
N ARG A 19 3.71 4.82 -7.10
CA ARG A 19 4.99 4.43 -7.69
C ARG A 19 5.45 5.52 -8.64
N SER A 20 6.71 5.91 -8.54
CA SER A 20 7.33 6.80 -9.51
C SER A 20 7.50 6.08 -10.86
N THR A 21 7.20 6.77 -11.96
CA THR A 21 7.46 6.23 -13.31
C THR A 21 8.90 6.39 -13.73
N ASP A 22 9.64 7.28 -13.07
CA ASP A 22 10.96 7.73 -13.46
C ASP A 22 12.06 6.98 -12.69
N ASP A 23 11.75 6.54 -11.47
CA ASP A 23 12.66 5.84 -10.57
C ASP A 23 11.93 4.74 -9.76
N GLY A 24 12.70 3.92 -9.04
CA GLY A 24 12.16 2.82 -8.22
C GLY A 24 11.54 3.27 -6.90
N ILE A 25 11.15 4.54 -6.77
CA ILE A 25 10.63 5.11 -5.52
C ILE A 25 9.13 4.86 -5.41
N PHE A 26 8.73 4.43 -4.22
CA PHE A 26 7.34 4.38 -3.77
C PHE A 26 7.11 5.46 -2.74
N ARG A 27 5.97 6.15 -2.82
CA ARG A 27 5.61 7.25 -1.92
C ARG A 27 4.18 7.12 -1.44
N CYS A 28 3.93 7.39 -0.16
CA CYS A 28 2.56 7.54 0.33
C CYS A 28 2.04 8.94 -0.02
N ALA A 29 0.88 9.03 -0.67
CA ALA A 29 0.27 10.30 -1.08
C ALA A 29 -0.19 11.16 0.11
N GLU A 30 -0.36 10.57 1.28
CA GLU A 30 -0.98 11.18 2.45
C GLU A 30 0.07 11.52 3.50
N CYS A 31 0.86 10.53 3.97
CA CYS A 31 1.88 10.79 4.99
C CYS A 31 3.27 11.13 4.42
N GLY A 32 3.45 11.03 3.10
CA GLY A 32 4.68 11.42 2.42
C GLY A 32 5.88 10.50 2.61
N LYS A 33 5.77 9.40 3.38
CA LYS A 33 6.84 8.42 3.55
C LYS A 33 7.19 7.76 2.23
N GLU A 34 8.47 7.47 2.06
CA GLU A 34 9.03 6.89 0.83
C GLU A 34 9.79 5.59 1.12
N ALA A 35 9.89 4.75 0.10
CA ALA A 35 10.74 3.57 0.09
C ALA A 35 11.25 3.31 -1.32
N GLU A 36 12.47 2.79 -1.42
CA GLU A 36 13.10 2.43 -2.69
C GLU A 36 12.89 0.94 -3.03
N GLU A 37 12.98 0.63 -4.32
CA GLU A 37 12.98 -0.69 -4.96
C GLU A 37 11.66 -1.47 -4.87
N THR A 38 10.99 -1.50 -3.71
CA THR A 38 9.76 -2.28 -3.50
C THR A 38 8.73 -1.57 -2.61
N HIS A 39 7.46 -1.67 -3.01
CA HIS A 39 6.33 -1.17 -2.24
C HIS A 39 6.21 -1.85 -0.86
N GLU A 40 6.71 -3.08 -0.69
CA GLU A 40 6.60 -3.87 0.55
C GLU A 40 7.31 -3.20 1.73
N ARG A 41 8.33 -2.40 1.45
CA ARG A 41 9.01 -1.58 2.47
C ARG A 41 8.15 -0.43 3.00
N LEU A 42 7.04 -0.10 2.33
CA LEU A 42 6.14 1.00 2.70
C LEU A 42 4.70 0.56 3.00
N CYS A 43 4.24 -0.51 2.37
CA CYS A 43 2.86 -0.97 2.45
C CYS A 43 2.66 -2.14 3.44
N TRP A 44 1.40 -2.45 3.71
CA TRP A 44 1.02 -3.58 4.57
C TRP A 44 1.48 -4.95 4.04
N CYS A 45 1.71 -5.12 2.74
CA CYS A 45 2.19 -6.41 2.18
C CYS A 45 3.55 -6.86 2.72
N GLY A 46 4.39 -5.94 3.20
CA GLY A 46 5.67 -6.26 3.83
C GLY A 46 5.66 -6.09 5.34
N ALA A 47 4.48 -5.98 5.97
CA ALA A 47 4.38 -5.99 7.42
C ALA A 47 4.46 -7.43 7.94
N GLU A 48 5.32 -7.64 8.94
CA GLU A 48 5.56 -8.94 9.54
C GLU A 48 4.99 -9.02 10.96
N VAL A 49 4.44 -10.18 11.30
CA VAL A 49 4.01 -10.55 12.64
C VAL A 49 4.67 -11.89 12.96
N GLY A 50 5.47 -11.95 14.03
CA GLY A 50 6.22 -13.17 14.36
C GLY A 50 7.32 -13.54 13.36
N GLY A 51 7.76 -12.61 12.50
CA GLY A 51 8.75 -12.86 11.45
C GLY A 51 8.16 -13.39 10.14
N GLU A 52 6.83 -13.49 10.04
CA GLU A 52 6.13 -13.90 8.82
C GLU A 52 5.28 -12.75 8.29
N ARG A 53 5.15 -12.66 6.97
CA ARG A 53 4.25 -11.69 6.33
C ARG A 53 2.82 -12.05 6.69
N ALA A 54 2.13 -11.13 7.34
CA ALA A 54 0.79 -11.39 7.88
C ALA A 54 -0.33 -10.74 7.06
N PHE A 55 -0.01 -9.84 6.13
CA PHE A 55 -1.03 -9.06 5.43
C PHE A 55 -0.81 -8.96 3.91
N LYS A 56 -1.90 -8.70 3.20
CA LYS A 56 -1.92 -8.41 1.76
C LYS A 56 -2.87 -7.26 1.44
N CYS A 57 -2.37 -6.30 0.65
CA CYS A 57 -3.22 -5.28 0.03
C CYS A 57 -3.92 -5.86 -1.20
N MET A 58 -5.19 -5.51 -1.35
CA MET A 58 -5.99 -5.89 -2.52
C MET A 58 -7.01 -4.80 -2.85
N ARG A 59 -7.43 -4.74 -4.12
CA ARG A 59 -8.59 -3.90 -4.48
C ARG A 59 -9.81 -4.34 -3.70
N ASN A 60 -10.57 -3.36 -3.22
CA ASN A 60 -11.82 -3.60 -2.53
C ASN A 60 -12.87 -4.12 -3.53
N PRO A 61 -13.32 -5.37 -3.41
CA PRO A 61 -14.29 -5.94 -4.35
C PRO A 61 -15.72 -5.43 -4.12
N ASN A 62 -15.99 -4.81 -2.96
CA ASN A 62 -17.32 -4.36 -2.58
C ASN A 62 -17.25 -2.93 -2.01
N ARG A 63 -16.99 -1.97 -2.90
CA ARG A 63 -16.99 -0.55 -2.55
C ARG A 63 -18.42 -0.07 -2.35
N THR A 64 -18.69 0.43 -1.15
CA THR A 64 -19.98 1.03 -0.79
C THR A 64 -19.75 2.36 -0.10
N ALA A 65 -20.81 3.13 0.16
CA ALA A 65 -20.69 4.34 0.97
C ALA A 65 -20.14 4.06 2.38
N LYS A 66 -20.35 2.86 2.93
CA LYS A 66 -19.81 2.44 4.25
C LYS A 66 -18.38 1.90 4.17
N THR A 67 -17.96 1.42 3.00
CA THR A 67 -16.63 0.84 2.72
C THR A 67 -16.04 1.46 1.46
N PRO A 68 -15.75 2.78 1.47
CA PRO A 68 -15.42 3.51 0.24
C PRO A 68 -14.00 3.26 -0.27
N GLN A 69 -13.10 2.76 0.58
CA GLN A 69 -11.69 2.58 0.29
C GLN A 69 -11.50 1.71 -0.96
N GLU A 70 -10.64 2.16 -1.88
CA GLU A 70 -10.35 1.43 -3.12
C GLU A 70 -9.43 0.23 -2.88
N VAL A 71 -8.57 0.31 -1.87
CA VAL A 71 -7.66 -0.74 -1.43
C VAL A 71 -8.02 -1.12 0.00
N ILE A 72 -8.11 -2.42 0.27
CA ILE A 72 -8.27 -3.00 1.60
C ILE A 72 -7.05 -3.84 1.95
N VAL A 73 -6.86 -4.08 3.24
CA VAL A 73 -5.84 -4.97 3.77
C VAL A 73 -6.55 -6.19 4.34
N ARG A 74 -6.07 -7.38 4.01
CA ARG A 74 -6.50 -8.63 4.61
C ARG A 74 -5.31 -9.36 5.22
N GLU A 75 -5.58 -10.20 6.20
CA GLU A 75 -4.64 -11.21 6.65
C GLU A 75 -4.35 -12.18 5.49
N VAL A 76 -3.13 -12.70 5.41
CA VAL A 76 -2.83 -13.83 4.51
C VAL A 76 -3.23 -15.12 5.22
N ASP A 77 -3.92 -16.00 4.47
CA ASP A 77 -4.30 -17.34 4.93
C ASP A 77 -3.08 -18.28 5.07
#